data_AF-A0A7V9AIK0-F1
#
_entry.id   AF-A0A7V9AIK0-F1
#
_cell.length_a   1.000
_cell.length_b   1.000
_cell.length_c   1.000
_cell.angle_alpha   90.00
_cell.angle_beta   90.00
_cell.angle_gamma   90.00
#
_symmetry.space_group_name_H-M   'P 1'
#
loop_
_entity.id
_entity.type
_entity.pdbx_description
1 polymer ?
#
loop_
_entity_poly.entity_id
_entity_poly.type
_entity_poly.pdbx_seq_one_letter_code
_entity_poly.pdbx_strand_id
1 'polypeptide(L)'
;MGIAQAVRKRANCRGRSVGSLIVVDDRIVSTGYNGTPEGMVNCLEGGCERCANRERFQSGTAYDLCICVHAEQNALLAAARFGISV
;
A
#
# COMPACT_ATOMS: atom_id res chain seq x y z
N MET A 1 17.25 -5.62 -4.47
CA MET A 1 15.99 -5.15 -3.83
C MET A 1 15.96 -3.67 -3.40
N GLY A 2 16.99 -2.85 -3.65
CA GLY A 2 17.03 -1.46 -3.14
C GLY A 2 15.91 -0.55 -3.65
N ILE A 3 15.42 -0.79 -4.88
CA ILE A 3 14.35 0.02 -5.48
C ILE A 3 13.02 -0.18 -4.72
N ALA A 4 12.65 -1.42 -4.37
CA ALA A 4 11.45 -1.68 -3.58
C ALA A 4 11.52 -1.00 -2.20
N GLN A 5 12.72 -0.98 -1.60
CA GLN A 5 12.96 -0.25 -0.34
C GLN A 5 12.89 1.27 -0.51
N ALA A 6 13.25 1.82 -1.67
CA ALA A 6 13.07 3.24 -1.96
C ALA A 6 11.57 3.56 -2.12
N VAL A 7 10.83 2.73 -2.86
CA VAL A 7 9.37 2.89 -3.05
C VAL A 7 8.62 2.85 -1.72
N ARG A 8 9.00 1.93 -0.80
CA ARG A 8 8.36 1.82 0.53
C ARG A 8 8.45 3.11 1.36
N LYS A 9 9.41 4.01 1.09
CA LYS A 9 9.57 5.27 1.84
C LYS A 9 8.38 6.21 1.65
N ARG A 10 7.55 6.01 0.61
CA ARG A 10 6.31 6.76 0.37
C ARG A 10 5.09 6.18 1.07
N ALA A 11 5.20 5.01 1.70
CA ALA A 11 4.07 4.38 2.39
C ALA A 11 3.52 5.28 3.50
N ASN A 12 2.20 5.46 3.52
CA ASN A 12 1.49 6.31 4.49
C ASN A 12 0.64 5.48 5.47
N CYS A 13 1.05 4.25 5.75
CA CYS A 13 0.36 3.34 6.67
C CYS A 13 1.05 3.30 8.05
N ARG A 14 0.27 3.41 9.13
CA ARG A 14 0.75 3.26 10.53
C ARG A 14 1.24 1.85 10.86
N GLY A 15 0.88 0.86 10.02
CA GLY A 15 1.30 -0.52 10.18
C GLY A 15 2.75 -0.73 9.74
N ARG A 16 2.94 -1.52 8.70
CA ARG A 16 4.26 -1.73 8.07
C ARG A 16 4.38 -0.84 6.83
N SER A 17 5.58 -0.34 6.55
CA SER A 17 5.87 0.35 5.29
C SER A 17 6.36 -0.67 4.27
N VAL A 18 5.53 -0.94 3.26
CA VAL A 18 5.75 -1.96 2.23
C VAL A 18 5.85 -1.27 0.87
N GLY A 19 6.79 -1.73 0.05
CA GLY A 19 6.94 -1.32 -1.35
C GLY A 19 6.97 -2.57 -2.22
N SER A 20 6.35 -2.47 -3.39
CA SER A 20 6.23 -3.53 -4.39
C SER A 20 6.63 -3.00 -5.76
N LEU A 21 7.15 -3.89 -6.60
CA LEU A 21 7.53 -3.66 -7.98
C LEU A 21 6.96 -4.80 -8.82
N ILE A 22 6.46 -4.47 -10.01
CA ILE A 22 6.19 -5.46 -11.05
C ILE A 22 7.29 -5.33 -12.09
N VAL A 23 7.93 -6.46 -12.42
CA VAL A 23 9.05 -6.55 -13.34
C VAL A 23 8.68 -7.52 -14.46
N VAL A 24 8.81 -7.07 -15.71
CA VAL A 24 8.60 -7.86 -16.93
C VAL A 24 9.85 -7.70 -17.77
N ASP A 25 10.44 -8.81 -18.23
CA ASP A 25 11.68 -8.83 -19.02
C ASP A 25 12.80 -7.95 -18.42
N ASP A 26 13.04 -8.11 -17.12
CA ASP A 26 14.02 -7.35 -16.32
C ASP A 26 13.79 -5.81 -16.28
N ARG A 27 12.61 -5.34 -16.70
CA ARG A 27 12.20 -3.94 -16.64
C ARG A 27 11.11 -3.74 -15.59
N ILE A 28 11.27 -2.74 -14.74
CA ILE A 28 10.21 -2.33 -13.82
C ILE A 28 9.13 -1.62 -14.64
N VAL A 29 7.94 -2.19 -14.67
CA VAL A 29 6.79 -1.66 -15.43
C VAL A 29 5.75 -0.99 -14.53
N SER A 30 5.73 -1.34 -13.25
CA SER A 30 4.86 -0.70 -12.26
C SER A 30 5.45 -0.78 -10.85
N THR A 31 5.03 0.14 -9.99
CA THR A 31 5.43 0.19 -8.59
C THR A 31 4.22 0.49 -7.71
N GLY A 32 4.28 0.05 -6.45
CA GLY A 32 3.24 0.35 -5.47
C GLY A 32 3.82 0.45 -4.07
N TYR A 33 3.21 1.29 -3.24
CA TYR A 33 3.45 1.35 -1.80
C TYR A 33 2.10 1.27 -1.09
N ASN A 34 2.09 0.79 0.15
CA ASN A 34 0.83 0.61 0.85
C ASN A 34 0.32 1.92 1.47
N GLY A 35 -1.00 2.08 1.48
CA GLY A 35 -1.62 3.30 1.95
C GLY A 35 -3.12 3.39 1.78
N THR A 36 -3.74 4.45 2.28
CA THR A 36 -5.16 4.72 1.98
C THR A 36 -5.35 5.00 0.48
N PRO A 37 -6.52 4.68 -0.10
CA PRO A 37 -6.81 5.00 -1.49
C PRO A 37 -6.68 6.50 -1.81
N GLU A 38 -6.46 6.80 -3.08
CA GLU A 38 -6.35 8.17 -3.60
C GLU A 38 -7.59 9.01 -3.23
N GLY A 39 -7.38 10.24 -2.77
CA GLY A 39 -8.45 11.15 -2.37
C GLY A 39 -8.97 10.96 -0.94
N MET A 40 -8.52 9.94 -0.21
CA MET A 40 -8.83 9.78 1.22
C MET A 40 -7.71 10.29 2.13
N VAL A 41 -8.08 10.67 3.36
CA VAL A 41 -7.14 11.09 4.40
C VAL A 41 -6.10 9.98 4.63
N ASN A 42 -4.82 10.34 4.77
CA ASN A 42 -3.78 9.34 4.91
C ASN A 42 -3.92 8.55 6.21
N CYS A 43 -3.49 7.28 6.23
CA CYS A 43 -3.57 6.47 7.45
C CYS A 43 -2.70 7.03 8.59
N LEU A 44 -1.53 7.63 8.29
CA LEU A 44 -0.73 8.34 9.29
C LEU A 44 -1.50 9.50 9.94
N GLU A 45 -2.36 10.16 9.19
CA GLU A 45 -3.23 11.28 9.62
C GLU A 45 -4.55 10.79 10.26
N GLY A 46 -4.74 9.49 10.42
CA GLY A 46 -5.93 8.92 11.06
C GLY A 46 -7.05 8.51 10.10
N GLY A 47 -6.83 8.51 8.79
CA GLY A 47 -7.84 8.12 7.81
C GLY A 47 -8.28 6.64 7.85
N CYS A 48 -7.64 5.80 8.66
CA CYS A 48 -8.01 4.39 8.83
C CYS A 48 -8.29 4.10 10.31
N GLU A 49 -9.57 3.87 10.63
CA GLU A 49 -10.07 3.71 12.01
C GLU A 49 -9.36 2.57 12.75
N ARG A 50 -9.21 1.42 12.07
CA ARG A 50 -8.50 0.27 12.62
C ARG A 50 -7.05 0.58 12.96
N CYS A 51 -6.36 1.28 12.06
CA CYS A 51 -4.95 1.62 12.24
C CYS A 51 -4.75 2.73 13.28
N ALA A 52 -5.69 3.67 13.39
CA ALA A 52 -5.67 4.73 14.38
C ALA A 52 -5.93 4.20 15.79
N ASN A 53 -6.76 3.16 15.93
CA ASN A 53 -7.21 2.60 17.20
C ASN A 53 -6.75 1.14 17.41
N ARG A 54 -5.50 0.82 17.06
CA ARG A 54 -4.97 -0.57 17.10
C ARG A 54 -5.17 -1.29 18.43
N GLU A 55 -5.11 -0.57 19.55
CA GLU A 55 -5.27 -1.12 20.90
C GLU A 55 -6.68 -1.66 21.18
N ARG A 56 -7.70 -1.22 20.41
CA ARG A 56 -9.08 -1.70 20.53
C ARG A 56 -9.29 -3.07 19.91
N PHE A 57 -8.35 -3.56 19.10
CA PHE A 57 -8.51 -4.77 18.31
C PHE A 57 -7.45 -5.79 18.68
N GLN A 58 -7.86 -7.04 18.90
CA GLN A 58 -6.94 -8.14 19.10
C GLN A 58 -6.03 -8.32 17.86
N SER A 59 -4.77 -8.70 18.09
CA SER A 59 -3.88 -9.08 16.99
C SER A 59 -4.51 -10.16 16.12
N GLY A 60 -4.50 -9.95 14.80
CA GLY A 60 -5.11 -10.89 13.86
C GLY A 60 -6.57 -10.59 13.48
N THR A 61 -7.23 -9.61 14.11
CA THR A 61 -8.66 -9.33 13.87
C THR A 61 -8.92 -7.96 13.23
N ALA A 62 -10.20 -7.72 12.89
CA ALA A 62 -10.75 -6.47 12.39
C ALA A 62 -10.11 -5.94 11.09
N TYR A 63 -9.51 -6.81 10.26
CA TYR A 63 -8.86 -6.41 9.01
C TYR A 63 -9.85 -5.91 7.95
N ASP A 64 -11.11 -6.32 8.04
CA ASP A 64 -12.24 -5.82 7.28
C ASP A 64 -12.48 -4.31 7.48
N LEU A 65 -12.09 -3.74 8.63
CA LEU A 65 -12.14 -2.30 8.90
C LEU A 65 -10.93 -1.53 8.34
N CYS A 66 -9.88 -2.22 7.90
CA CYS A 66 -8.69 -1.58 7.36
C CYS A 66 -8.93 -1.17 5.91
N ILE A 67 -9.01 0.13 5.65
CA ILE A 67 -9.17 0.65 4.28
C ILE A 67 -7.85 0.78 3.51
N CYS A 68 -6.70 0.52 4.14
CA CYS A 68 -5.40 0.65 3.49
C CYS A 68 -5.24 -0.39 2.38
N VAL A 69 -4.90 0.06 1.19
CA VAL A 69 -4.52 -0.76 0.04
C VAL A 69 -3.07 -1.23 0.20
N HIS A 70 -2.85 -2.50 -0.10
CA HIS A 70 -1.52 -3.10 -0.04
C HIS A 70 -0.62 -2.60 -1.17
N ALA A 71 0.70 -2.71 -0.98
CA ALA A 71 1.67 -2.24 -1.97
C ALA A 71 1.56 -3.02 -3.28
N GLU A 72 1.30 -4.32 -3.16
CA GLU A 72 1.09 -5.29 -4.23
C GLU A 72 -0.15 -4.93 -5.05
N GLN A 73 -1.25 -4.63 -4.36
CA GLN A 73 -2.49 -4.17 -4.99
C GLN A 73 -2.27 -2.84 -5.71
N ASN A 74 -1.61 -1.87 -5.08
CA ASN A 74 -1.33 -0.58 -5.71
C ASN A 74 -0.43 -0.72 -6.95
N ALA A 75 0.51 -1.67 -6.97
CA ALA A 75 1.34 -1.92 -8.16
C ALA A 75 0.49 -2.44 -9.34
N LEU A 76 -0.45 -3.37 -9.08
CA LEU A 76 -1.39 -3.86 -10.09
C LEU A 76 -2.39 -2.77 -10.53
N LEU A 77 -2.95 -2.03 -9.58
CA LEU A 77 -3.92 -0.96 -9.86
C LEU A 77 -3.30 0.19 -10.65
N ALA A 78 -2.04 0.55 -10.37
CA ALA A 78 -1.33 1.54 -11.16
C ALA A 78 -1.13 1.07 -12.59
N ALA A 79 -0.74 -0.21 -12.79
CA ALA A 79 -0.61 -0.79 -14.12
C ALA A 79 -1.94 -0.76 -14.88
N ALA A 80 -3.03 -1.22 -14.25
CA ALA A 80 -4.37 -1.20 -14.82
C ALA A 80 -4.85 0.23 -15.17
N ARG A 81 -4.62 1.20 -14.28
CA ARG A 81 -5.01 2.61 -14.49
C ARG A 81 -4.34 3.22 -15.72
N PHE A 82 -3.09 2.87 -15.98
CA PHE A 82 -2.31 3.41 -17.11
C PHE A 82 -2.32 2.48 -18.34
N GLY A 83 -3.07 1.38 -18.32
CA GLY A 83 -3.16 0.44 -19.44
C GLY A 83 -1.85 -0.34 -19.70
N ILE A 84 -1.06 -0.58 -18.65
CA ILE A 84 0.20 -1.33 -18.73
C ILE A 84 -0.13 -2.81 -18.51
N SER A 85 0.19 -3.66 -19.49
CA SER A 85 0.10 -5.11 -19.35
C SER A 85 1.14 -5.59 -18.34
N VAL A 86 0.72 -6.43 -17.41
CA VAL A 86 1.52 -7.00 -16.32
C VAL A 86 1.24 -8.49 -16.15
#